data_AF-A0ABD0RTT9-F1
#
_entry.id   AF-A0ABD0RTT9-F1
#
_cell.length_a   1.000
_cell.length_b   1.000
_cell.length_c   1.000
_cell.angle_alpha   90.00
_cell.angle_beta   90.00
_cell.angle_gamma   90.00
#
_symmetry.space_group_name_H-M   'P 1'
#
loop_
_entity.id
_entity.type
_entity.pdbx_description
1 polymer ?
#
loop_
_entity_poly.entity_id
_entity_poly.type
_entity_poly.pdbx_seq_one_letter_code
_entity_poly.pdbx_strand_id
1 'polypeptide(L)'
;WEDVDGDEDMDDEDDDDDDDEEEEEMEEDSTSGAALAPGTIPVTDCLFCGHHSRTLTRNMTHMTKIHSFFLPDIEYLVDLRGLISYLGEKVGVGKVCLWCNEKGKSFYSTEAVQAHMTDKSHCKLFTDGDAALEFADFYDF
;
A
#
# COMPACT_ATOMS: atom_id res chain seq x y z
N TRP A 1 67.26 -7.74 -7.71
CA TRP A 1 66.29 -6.74 -7.24
C TRP A 1 66.30 -5.70 -8.32
N GLU A 2 65.38 -5.83 -9.27
CA GLU A 2 65.30 -4.97 -10.45
C GLU A 2 64.43 -3.75 -10.11
N ASP A 3 64.79 -2.66 -10.78
CA ASP A 3 64.48 -1.26 -10.54
C ASP A 3 63.00 -0.87 -10.74
N VAL A 4 62.64 0.19 -10.02
CA VAL A 4 61.41 1.00 -10.09
C VAL A 4 61.43 1.84 -11.37
N ASP A 5 60.27 2.02 -12.02
CA ASP A 5 59.84 3.29 -12.64
C ASP A 5 58.41 3.14 -13.20
N GLY A 6 57.53 4.14 -12.95
CA GLY A 6 56.42 4.46 -13.86
C GLY A 6 55.03 4.62 -13.23
N ASP A 7 54.81 5.74 -12.54
CA ASP A 7 53.51 6.35 -12.25
C ASP A 7 52.68 6.60 -13.53
N GLU A 8 51.39 6.24 -13.50
CA GLU A 8 50.34 6.92 -14.28
C GLU A 8 49.06 7.00 -13.43
N ASP A 9 48.80 8.21 -12.96
CA ASP A 9 47.56 8.69 -12.35
C ASP A 9 46.37 8.51 -13.31
N MET A 10 45.28 7.91 -12.82
CA MET A 10 43.93 8.12 -13.35
C MET A 10 42.95 8.22 -12.19
N ASP A 11 42.71 9.48 -11.79
CA ASP A 11 41.46 9.97 -11.24
C ASP A 11 40.26 9.43 -12.03
N ASP A 12 39.31 8.81 -11.34
CA ASP A 12 37.90 8.81 -11.76
C ASP A 12 37.05 8.87 -10.49
N GLU A 13 36.85 10.12 -10.04
CA GLU A 13 35.86 10.52 -9.04
C GLU A 13 34.49 10.54 -9.75
N ASP A 14 33.74 9.44 -9.70
CA ASP A 14 32.30 9.47 -9.97
C ASP A 14 31.56 9.78 -8.66
N ASP A 15 31.39 11.08 -8.48
CA ASP A 15 30.51 11.76 -7.53
C ASP A 15 29.06 11.66 -8.05
N ASP A 16 28.35 10.59 -7.70
CA ASP A 16 26.87 10.55 -7.83
C ASP A 16 26.28 11.17 -6.55
N ASP A 17 26.21 12.49 -6.57
CA ASP A 17 25.44 13.37 -5.69
C ASP A 17 23.93 13.13 -5.96
N ASP A 18 23.34 12.14 -5.29
CA ASP A 18 21.88 11.98 -5.19
C ASP A 18 21.37 12.99 -4.16
N ASP A 19 21.29 14.24 -4.59
CA ASP A 19 20.60 15.34 -3.90
C ASP A 19 19.09 15.07 -3.96
N ASP A 20 18.62 14.17 -3.10
CA ASP A 20 17.19 14.07 -2.77
C ASP A 20 16.88 15.30 -1.90
N GLU A 21 16.67 16.43 -2.57
CA GLU A 21 16.06 17.63 -1.97
C GLU A 21 14.71 17.20 -1.39
N GLU A 22 14.72 16.86 -0.10
CA GLU A 22 13.52 16.67 0.71
C GLU A 22 12.78 18.01 0.79
N GLU A 23 12.06 18.35 -0.27
CA GLU A 23 10.98 19.32 -0.21
C GLU A 23 9.89 18.71 0.68
N GLU A 24 9.90 19.10 1.96
CA GLU A 24 8.79 18.92 2.88
C GLU A 24 7.58 19.73 2.41
N GLU A 25 6.91 19.22 1.36
CA GLU A 25 5.58 19.65 0.99
C GLU A 25 4.61 19.01 1.98
N MET A 26 4.30 19.75 3.04
CA MET A 26 3.16 19.48 3.91
C MET A 26 1.86 19.64 3.10
N GLU A 27 1.54 18.63 2.31
CA GLU A 27 0.21 18.44 1.74
C GLU A 27 -0.69 17.98 2.89
N GLU A 28 -1.27 18.96 3.59
CA GLU A 28 -2.38 18.74 4.51
C GLU A 28 -3.55 18.16 3.68
N ASP A 29 -3.72 16.82 3.69
CA ASP A 29 -4.95 16.13 3.25
C ASP A 29 -6.07 16.51 4.22
N SER A 30 -6.50 17.77 4.10
CA SER A 30 -7.56 18.40 4.84
C SER A 30 -8.89 17.84 4.32
N THR A 31 -9.22 16.61 4.71
CA THR A 31 -10.55 16.01 4.53
C THR A 31 -11.13 15.68 5.89
N SER A 32 -12.00 16.58 6.37
CA SER A 32 -13.11 16.28 7.29
C SER A 32 -12.84 15.27 8.41
N GLY A 33 -12.17 15.69 9.48
CA GLY A 33 -12.68 15.66 10.86
C GLY A 33 -13.38 14.41 11.44
N ALA A 34 -13.27 13.23 10.84
CA ALA A 34 -13.58 11.97 11.49
C ALA A 34 -12.24 11.33 11.84
N ALA A 35 -11.88 11.36 13.11
CA ALA A 35 -10.71 10.65 13.59
C ALA A 35 -10.88 9.17 13.21
N LEU A 36 -10.05 8.68 12.29
CA LEU A 36 -9.99 7.26 11.96
C LEU A 36 -9.73 6.48 13.26
N ALA A 37 -10.33 5.31 13.38
CA ALA A 37 -10.13 4.46 14.55
C ALA A 37 -8.62 4.21 14.75
N PRO A 38 -8.12 4.19 16.01
CA PRO A 38 -6.71 3.90 16.26
C PRO A 38 -6.32 2.55 15.64
N GLY A 39 -5.32 2.58 14.76
CA GLY A 39 -4.82 1.39 14.05
C GLY A 39 -5.39 1.17 12.64
N THR A 40 -6.29 2.03 12.16
CA THR A 40 -6.69 2.05 10.75
C THR A 40 -5.52 2.44 9.86
N ILE A 41 -5.36 1.74 8.73
CA ILE A 41 -4.36 2.08 7.72
C ILE A 41 -4.89 3.29 6.91
N PRO A 42 -4.15 4.40 6.81
CA PRO A 42 -4.53 5.55 6.00
C PRO A 42 -4.69 5.20 4.52
N VAL A 43 -5.50 5.97 3.80
CA VAL A 43 -5.73 5.77 2.34
C VAL A 43 -4.47 6.02 1.49
N THR A 44 -3.47 6.68 2.06
CA THR A 44 -2.13 6.93 1.49
C THR A 44 -1.16 5.77 1.70
N ASP A 45 -1.47 4.85 2.61
CA ASP A 45 -0.59 3.74 2.98
C ASP A 45 -1.04 2.44 2.32
N CYS A 46 -0.09 1.64 1.88
CA CYS A 46 -0.40 0.37 1.21
C CYS A 46 -1.08 -0.60 2.19
N LEU A 47 -2.17 -1.23 1.73
CA LEU A 47 -2.89 -2.22 2.55
C LEU A 47 -2.08 -3.50 2.78
N PHE A 48 -1.08 -3.79 1.94
CA PHE A 48 -0.40 -5.08 1.88
C PHE A 48 1.08 -5.03 2.30
N CYS A 49 1.67 -3.83 2.45
CA CYS A 49 3.06 -3.67 2.87
C CYS A 49 3.27 -2.32 3.59
N GLY A 50 4.51 -1.99 3.95
CA GLY A 50 4.87 -0.74 4.64
C GLY A 50 5.07 0.48 3.74
N HIS A 51 4.64 0.44 2.47
CA HIS A 51 4.84 1.55 1.53
C HIS A 51 3.85 2.69 1.77
N HIS A 52 4.37 3.91 1.91
CA HIS A 52 3.58 5.15 1.97
C HIS A 52 3.59 5.88 0.62
N SER A 53 2.46 6.47 0.23
CA SER A 53 2.33 7.26 -0.99
C SER A 53 1.78 8.66 -0.68
N ARG A 54 2.25 9.68 -1.40
CA ARG A 54 1.76 11.05 -1.24
C ARG A 54 0.25 11.23 -1.50
N THR A 55 -0.37 10.36 -2.33
CA THR A 55 -1.80 10.45 -2.66
C THR A 55 -2.44 9.07 -2.80
N LEU A 56 -3.77 9.02 -2.65
CA LEU A 56 -4.58 7.81 -2.88
C LEU A 56 -4.34 7.20 -4.26
N THR A 57 -4.29 8.01 -5.31
CA THR A 57 -4.07 7.55 -6.69
C THR A 57 -2.71 6.90 -6.87
N ARG A 58 -1.66 7.46 -6.24
CA ARG A 58 -0.32 6.85 -6.23
C ARG A 58 -0.30 5.55 -5.45
N ASN A 59 -0.99 5.50 -4.32
CA ASN A 59 -1.14 4.27 -3.53
C ASN A 59 -1.86 3.16 -4.31
N MET A 60 -2.95 3.48 -5.00
CA MET A 60 -3.63 2.52 -5.91
C MET A 60 -2.68 1.98 -6.96
N THR A 61 -1.92 2.86 -7.60
CA THR A 61 -0.95 2.47 -8.63
C THR A 61 0.10 1.51 -8.07
N HIS A 62 0.61 1.77 -6.86
CA HIS A 62 1.52 0.87 -6.15
C HIS A 62 0.85 -0.49 -5.89
N MET A 63 -0.34 -0.50 -5.31
CA MET A 63 -1.07 -1.73 -4.98
C MET A 63 -1.37 -2.59 -6.22
N THR A 64 -1.73 -1.97 -7.34
CA THR A 64 -1.95 -2.69 -8.59
C THR A 64 -0.65 -3.22 -9.19
N LYS A 65 0.45 -2.46 -9.18
CA LYS A 65 1.73 -2.88 -9.80
C LYS A 65 2.49 -3.92 -8.97
N ILE A 66 2.59 -3.69 -7.66
CA ILE A 66 3.43 -4.50 -6.76
C ILE A 66 2.64 -5.68 -6.19
N HIS A 67 1.38 -5.47 -5.84
CA HIS A 67 0.56 -6.50 -5.18
C HIS A 67 -0.50 -7.12 -6.10
N SER A 68 -0.58 -6.70 -7.37
CA SER A 68 -1.60 -7.16 -8.31
C SER A 68 -3.02 -7.02 -7.75
N PHE A 69 -3.24 -5.97 -6.95
CA PHE A 69 -4.56 -5.67 -6.40
C PHE A 69 -5.41 -4.97 -7.45
N PHE A 70 -6.55 -5.57 -7.76
CA PHE A 70 -7.55 -5.05 -8.68
C PHE A 70 -8.90 -4.97 -7.98
N LEU A 71 -9.60 -3.86 -8.19
CA LEU A 71 -10.97 -3.69 -7.72
C LEU A 71 -11.93 -4.31 -8.73
N PRO A 72 -12.89 -5.14 -8.28
CA PRO A 72 -13.92 -5.68 -9.15
C PRO A 72 -14.82 -4.55 -9.63
N ASP A 73 -15.37 -4.69 -10.85
CA ASP A 73 -16.45 -3.87 -11.37
C ASP A 73 -16.21 -2.35 -11.25
N ILE A 74 -14.96 -1.91 -11.50
CA ILE A 74 -14.50 -0.52 -11.28
C ILE A 74 -15.34 0.53 -12.02
N GLU A 75 -16.04 0.14 -13.10
CA GLU A 75 -16.95 1.00 -13.86
C GLU A 75 -18.18 1.45 -13.03
N TYR A 76 -18.54 0.69 -12.00
CA TYR A 76 -19.66 0.97 -11.09
C TYR A 76 -19.20 1.50 -9.73
N LEU A 77 -17.89 1.64 -9.50
CA LEU A 77 -17.34 2.12 -8.23
C LEU A 77 -17.47 3.66 -8.14
N VAL A 78 -18.34 4.15 -7.26
CA VAL A 78 -18.62 5.59 -7.10
C VAL A 78 -17.84 6.23 -5.96
N ASP A 79 -17.46 5.45 -4.94
CA ASP A 79 -16.66 5.94 -3.80
C ASP A 79 -15.41 5.08 -3.54
N LEU A 80 -14.38 5.33 -4.35
CA LEU A 80 -13.07 4.69 -4.19
C LEU A 80 -12.43 5.02 -2.83
N ARG A 81 -12.52 6.27 -2.37
CA ARG A 81 -11.85 6.68 -1.13
C ARG A 81 -12.49 6.01 0.08
N GLY A 82 -13.82 5.97 0.13
CA GLY A 82 -14.59 5.26 1.16
C GLY A 82 -14.27 3.78 1.18
N LEU A 83 -14.25 3.11 0.03
CA LEU A 83 -13.90 1.70 -0.07
C LEU A 83 -12.50 1.44 0.52
N ILE A 84 -11.50 2.22 0.13
CA ILE A 84 -10.12 2.01 0.57
C ILE A 84 -9.94 2.34 2.05
N SER A 85 -10.62 3.36 2.56
CA SER A 85 -10.66 3.65 4.00
C SER A 85 -11.26 2.48 4.78
N TYR A 86 -12.34 1.88 4.28
CA TYR A 86 -12.97 0.72 4.90
C TYR A 86 -12.05 -0.51 4.89
N LEU A 87 -11.39 -0.79 3.77
CA LEU A 87 -10.40 -1.88 3.68
C LEU A 87 -9.21 -1.63 4.63
N GLY A 88 -8.79 -0.37 4.77
CA GLY A 88 -7.76 0.05 5.73
C GLY A 88 -8.14 -0.25 7.18
N GLU A 89 -9.42 -0.11 7.55
CA GLU A 89 -9.93 -0.52 8.85
C GLU A 89 -9.98 -2.04 8.99
N LYS A 90 -10.46 -2.75 7.95
CA LYS A 90 -10.57 -4.21 7.95
C LYS A 90 -9.21 -4.90 8.15
N VAL A 91 -8.17 -4.40 7.48
CA VAL A 91 -6.79 -4.92 7.63
C VAL A 91 -6.12 -4.35 8.89
N GLY A 92 -6.22 -3.04 9.11
CA GLY A 92 -5.52 -2.32 10.18
C GLY A 92 -6.08 -2.60 11.57
N VAL A 93 -7.40 -2.51 11.76
CA VAL A 93 -8.06 -2.72 13.06
C VAL A 93 -8.52 -4.17 13.18
N GLY A 94 -9.24 -4.67 12.18
CA GLY A 94 -9.79 -6.02 12.20
C GLY A 94 -8.74 -7.12 12.09
N LYS A 95 -7.55 -6.81 11.57
CA LYS A 95 -6.51 -7.79 11.23
C LYS A 95 -7.07 -8.92 10.35
N VAL A 96 -8.00 -8.57 9.45
CA VAL A 96 -8.69 -9.52 8.58
C VAL A 96 -8.09 -9.53 7.19
N CYS A 97 -7.78 -10.71 6.69
CA CYS A 97 -7.36 -10.90 5.30
C CYS A 97 -8.55 -10.71 4.35
N LEU A 98 -8.43 -9.79 3.39
CA LEU A 98 -9.48 -9.39 2.45
C LEU A 98 -9.98 -10.52 1.55
N TRP A 99 -9.16 -11.55 1.34
CA TRP A 99 -9.53 -12.72 0.55
C TRP A 99 -10.08 -13.88 1.40
N CYS A 100 -9.48 -14.14 2.56
CA CYS A 100 -9.99 -15.21 3.45
C CYS A 100 -11.35 -14.86 4.05
N ASN A 101 -11.63 -13.56 4.23
CA ASN A 101 -12.87 -13.03 4.80
C ASN A 101 -13.34 -13.82 6.03
N GLU A 102 -12.48 -13.88 7.05
CA GLU A 102 -12.71 -14.59 8.33
C GLU A 102 -12.83 -16.13 8.26
N LYS A 103 -12.85 -16.74 7.06
CA LYS A 103 -12.87 -18.20 6.88
C LYS A 103 -11.53 -18.89 7.20
N GLY A 104 -10.63 -18.22 7.92
CA GLY A 104 -9.22 -18.59 8.03
C GLY A 104 -8.60 -18.26 9.39
N LYS A 105 -7.29 -18.00 9.36
CA LYS A 105 -6.51 -17.69 10.56
C LYS A 105 -6.88 -16.29 11.07
N SER A 106 -7.03 -16.15 12.38
CA SER A 106 -7.01 -14.85 13.04
C SER A 106 -5.57 -14.36 13.18
N PHE A 107 -5.35 -13.06 12.98
CA PHE A 107 -4.04 -12.42 13.09
C PHE A 107 -4.03 -11.48 14.30
N TYR A 108 -2.84 -11.30 14.90
CA TYR A 108 -2.66 -10.48 16.10
C TYR A 108 -1.96 -9.14 15.83
N SER A 109 -1.43 -8.93 14.61
CA SER A 109 -0.80 -7.66 14.20
C SER A 109 -1.07 -7.36 12.72
N THR A 110 -0.88 -6.10 12.32
CA THR A 110 -1.02 -5.69 10.91
C THR A 110 0.04 -6.38 10.05
N GLU A 111 1.29 -6.48 10.55
CA GLU A 111 2.35 -7.12 9.77
C GLU A 111 2.05 -8.61 9.54
N ALA A 112 1.44 -9.29 10.51
CA ALA A 112 1.09 -10.70 10.37
C ALA A 112 0.02 -10.95 9.30
N VAL A 113 -1.00 -10.08 9.21
CA VAL A 113 -2.03 -10.19 8.15
C VAL A 113 -1.47 -9.79 6.79
N GLN A 114 -0.65 -8.74 6.73
CA GLN A 114 0.01 -8.30 5.48
C GLN A 114 0.94 -9.38 4.93
N ALA A 115 1.81 -9.96 5.76
CA ALA A 115 2.68 -11.06 5.38
C ALA A 115 1.88 -12.27 4.86
N HIS A 116 0.77 -12.61 5.52
CA HIS A 116 -0.13 -13.65 5.03
C HIS A 116 -0.71 -13.32 3.65
N MET A 117 -1.11 -12.08 3.43
CA MET A 117 -1.70 -11.64 2.17
C MET A 117 -0.70 -11.71 1.04
N THR A 118 0.55 -11.30 1.27
CA THR A 118 1.63 -11.41 0.28
C THR A 118 2.05 -12.85 0.04
N ASP A 119 2.30 -13.64 1.09
CA ASP A 119 2.82 -15.01 1.00
C ASP A 119 1.86 -15.97 0.28
N LYS A 120 0.56 -15.74 0.43
CA LYS A 120 -0.49 -16.55 -0.20
C LYS A 120 -1.09 -15.94 -1.45
N SER A 121 -0.60 -14.78 -1.88
CA SER A 121 -1.18 -14.02 -3.00
C SER A 121 -2.69 -13.76 -2.79
N HIS A 122 -3.05 -13.36 -1.57
CA HIS A 122 -4.38 -12.96 -1.14
C HIS A 122 -4.58 -11.43 -1.20
N CYS A 123 -3.77 -10.73 -2.01
CA CYS A 123 -3.91 -9.30 -2.30
C CYS A 123 -5.06 -9.03 -3.29
N LYS A 124 -6.25 -9.50 -2.96
CA LYS A 124 -7.47 -9.40 -3.77
C LYS A 124 -8.69 -9.36 -2.86
N LEU A 125 -9.75 -8.72 -3.34
CA LEU A 125 -10.99 -8.58 -2.58
C LEU A 125 -11.89 -9.80 -2.83
N PHE A 126 -12.42 -10.41 -1.77
CA PHE A 126 -13.42 -11.47 -1.89
C PHE A 126 -14.82 -10.86 -1.99
N THR A 127 -15.43 -10.96 -3.17
CA THR A 127 -16.76 -10.39 -3.47
C THR A 127 -17.77 -11.44 -3.95
N ASP A 128 -17.53 -12.73 -3.68
CA ASP A 128 -18.48 -13.77 -4.09
C ASP A 128 -19.67 -13.90 -3.13
N GLY A 129 -20.88 -14.02 -3.69
CA GLY A 129 -22.12 -14.25 -2.95
C GLY A 129 -22.48 -13.09 -2.03
N ASP A 130 -22.92 -13.39 -0.80
CA ASP A 130 -23.34 -12.39 0.17
C ASP A 130 -22.21 -11.44 0.62
N ALA A 131 -20.94 -11.77 0.35
CA ALA A 131 -19.81 -10.90 0.66
C ALA A 131 -19.80 -9.61 -0.19
N ALA A 132 -20.40 -9.62 -1.39
CA ALA A 132 -20.54 -8.41 -2.19
C ALA A 132 -21.43 -7.36 -1.50
N LEU A 133 -22.40 -7.78 -0.71
CA LEU A 133 -23.35 -6.88 -0.04
C LEU A 133 -22.65 -5.97 0.98
N GLU A 134 -21.51 -6.41 1.54
CA GLU A 134 -20.69 -5.60 2.45
C GLU A 134 -20.15 -4.33 1.77
N PHE A 135 -19.93 -4.38 0.45
CA PHE A 135 -19.36 -3.28 -0.31
C PHE A 135 -20.39 -2.50 -1.13
N ALA A 136 -21.67 -2.87 -1.06
CA ALA A 136 -22.72 -2.31 -1.92
C ALA A 136 -22.84 -0.79 -1.81
N ASP A 137 -22.60 -0.21 -0.63
CA ASP A 137 -22.68 1.23 -0.41
C ASP A 137 -21.61 2.03 -1.20
N PHE A 138 -20.57 1.38 -1.71
CA PHE A 138 -19.51 2.01 -2.52
C PHE A 138 -19.75 1.89 -4.04
N TYR A 139 -20.74 1.12 -4.47
CA TYR A 139 -21.02 0.80 -5.87
C TYR A 139 -22.42 1.24 -6.28
N ASP A 140 -22.57 1.72 -7.52
CA ASP A 140 -23.87 2.09 -8.12
C ASP A 140 -24.13 1.21 -9.35
N PHE A 141 -24.90 0.13 -9.16
CA PHE A 141 -25.22 -0.88 -10.18
C PHE A 141 -26.51 -0.57 -10.95
#